data_AF-A0A9P7LKR4-F1
#
_entry.id   AF-A0A9P7LKR4-F1
#
_cell.length_a   1.000
_cell.length_b   1.000
_cell.length_c   1.000
_cell.angle_alpha   90.00
_cell.angle_beta   90.00
_cell.angle_gamma   90.00
#
_symmetry.space_group_name_H-M   'P 1'
#
loop_
_entity.id
_entity.type
_entity.pdbx_description
1 polymer ?
#
loop_
_entity_poly.entity_id
_entity_poly.type
_entity_poly.pdbx_seq_one_letter_code
_entity_poly.pdbx_strand_id
1 'polypeptide(L)'
;MKSDAPYTKHRFYQLVKVYHPDRHSHAPNTDNITQKTRLERYRLIVAANDLLSDPSKRQLYDVHGVGWTGGRPQTLNETVRNADRAWRHRAGSAAHNATWEDWERWYDARDGRVKDPLYMSNGLFATLVVVMCMIGAFAQMSRADQYGADLVEMKNQSNLAIEQQVARRNTIAAGRSKDERVDMFLKDRENLNYAF
;
A
#
# COMPACT_ATOMS: atom_id res chain seq x y z
N MET A 1 26.68 13.71 -28.57
CA MET A 1 27.09 15.11 -28.82
C MET A 1 25.84 15.98 -28.73
N LYS A 2 25.62 16.68 -27.62
CA LYS A 2 24.60 17.75 -27.57
C LYS A 2 25.25 18.99 -28.17
N SER A 3 24.93 19.32 -29.43
CA SER A 3 25.24 20.65 -29.94
C SER A 3 24.08 21.56 -29.55
N ASP A 4 24.27 22.36 -28.51
CA ASP A 4 23.30 23.36 -28.05
C ASP A 4 23.15 24.55 -29.03
N ALA A 5 23.86 24.48 -30.17
CA ALA A 5 23.78 25.48 -31.22
C ALA A 5 22.37 25.48 -31.88
N PRO A 6 21.82 26.68 -32.15
CA PRO A 6 20.59 26.82 -32.92
C PRO A 6 20.76 26.21 -34.32
N TYR A 7 19.69 25.61 -34.83
CA TYR A 7 19.72 24.98 -36.16
C TYR A 7 19.96 26.02 -37.24
N THR A 8 20.89 25.75 -38.16
CA THR A 8 21.17 26.61 -39.31
C THR A 8 20.99 25.86 -40.62
N LYS A 9 20.35 26.51 -41.61
CA LYS A 9 20.08 25.93 -42.93
C LYS A 9 21.33 25.80 -43.82
N HIS A 10 22.50 26.26 -43.35
CA HIS A 10 23.73 26.24 -44.15
C HIS A 10 24.09 24.82 -44.61
N ARG A 11 24.09 23.84 -43.70
CA ARG A 11 24.40 22.44 -44.03
C ARG A 11 23.32 21.83 -44.92
N PHE A 12 22.05 22.18 -44.69
CA PHE A 12 20.94 21.77 -45.54
C PHE A 12 21.16 22.24 -47.00
N TYR A 13 21.45 23.52 -47.22
CA TYR A 13 21.68 24.05 -48.56
C TYR A 13 22.88 23.40 -49.26
N GLN A 14 23.98 23.13 -48.54
CA GLN A 14 25.12 22.40 -49.10
C GLN A 14 24.70 21.01 -49.61
N LEU A 15 23.96 20.25 -48.78
CA LEU A 15 23.54 18.90 -49.10
C LEU A 15 22.48 18.86 -50.21
N VAL A 16 21.54 19.80 -50.21
CA VAL A 16 20.55 19.95 -51.29
C VAL A 16 21.25 20.21 -52.61
N LYS A 17 22.23 21.12 -52.65
CA LYS A 17 23.03 21.36 -53.87
C LYS A 17 23.67 20.06 -54.35
N VAL A 18 24.25 19.25 -53.48
CA VAL A 18 24.91 17.98 -53.86
C VAL A 18 23.91 16.95 -54.39
N TYR A 19 22.78 16.76 -53.72
CA TYR A 19 21.88 15.63 -53.95
C TYR A 19 20.58 15.97 -54.71
N HIS A 20 20.44 17.18 -55.24
CA HIS A 20 19.23 17.59 -55.98
C HIS A 20 18.91 16.62 -57.13
N PRO A 21 17.63 16.21 -57.32
CA PRO A 21 17.26 15.26 -58.38
C PRO A 21 17.45 15.81 -59.80
N ASP A 22 17.37 17.13 -59.96
CA ASP A 22 17.51 17.84 -61.25
C ASP A 22 18.97 18.11 -61.66
N ARG A 23 19.93 17.69 -60.82
CA ARG A 23 21.35 17.76 -61.20
C ARG A 23 21.68 16.60 -62.14
N HIS A 24 21.86 16.91 -63.43
CA HIS A 24 22.40 15.98 -64.42
C HIS A 24 23.85 15.57 -64.05
N SER A 25 24.24 14.32 -64.37
CA SER A 25 25.50 13.63 -64.00
C SER A 25 26.81 14.25 -64.56
N HIS A 26 26.96 15.57 -64.54
CA HIS A 26 28.18 16.26 -64.96
C HIS A 26 28.95 16.86 -63.77
N ALA A 27 28.69 16.38 -62.55
CA ALA A 27 29.37 16.84 -61.34
C ALA A 27 30.40 15.78 -60.89
N PRO A 28 31.71 16.07 -60.94
CA PRO A 28 32.79 15.07 -60.84
C PRO A 28 32.87 14.31 -59.50
N ASN A 29 32.10 14.73 -58.49
CA ASN A 29 32.08 14.12 -57.15
C ASN A 29 30.85 13.23 -56.87
N THR A 30 29.93 13.07 -57.82
CA THR A 30 28.70 12.27 -57.63
C THR A 30 28.47 11.17 -58.67
N ASP A 31 29.44 10.96 -59.56
CA ASP A 31 29.34 10.02 -60.69
C ASP A 31 29.26 8.55 -60.24
N ASN A 32 29.71 8.24 -59.02
CA ASN A 32 29.65 6.91 -58.42
C ASN A 32 28.34 6.60 -57.68
N ILE A 33 27.36 7.52 -57.67
CA ILE A 33 26.10 7.34 -56.93
C ILE A 33 24.93 7.21 -57.90
N THR A 34 24.27 6.05 -57.87
CA THR A 34 23.07 5.77 -58.66
C THR A 34 21.97 6.82 -58.40
N GLN A 35 21.23 7.18 -59.44
CA GLN A 35 20.11 8.15 -59.37
C GLN A 35 19.12 7.83 -58.25
N LYS A 36 18.81 6.53 -58.05
CA LYS A 36 17.94 6.06 -56.96
C LYS A 36 18.47 6.45 -55.58
N THR A 37 19.74 6.17 -55.29
CA THR A 37 20.38 6.51 -54.01
C THR A 37 20.48 8.02 -53.81
N ARG A 38 20.72 8.79 -54.88
CA ARG A 38 20.71 10.25 -54.83
C ARG A 38 19.34 10.77 -54.39
N LEU A 39 18.27 10.25 -54.99
CA LEU A 39 16.89 10.60 -54.65
C LEU A 39 16.53 10.23 -53.21
N GLU A 40 16.93 9.05 -52.74
CA GLU A 40 16.74 8.62 -51.35
C GLU A 40 17.47 9.55 -50.37
N ARG A 41 18.73 9.89 -50.63
CA ARG A 41 19.50 10.84 -49.82
C ARG A 41 18.86 12.23 -49.80
N TYR A 42 18.39 12.72 -50.95
CA TYR A 42 17.67 13.98 -51.05
C TYR A 42 16.42 13.99 -50.15
N ARG A 43 15.59 12.93 -50.21
CA ARG A 43 14.41 12.79 -49.36
C ARG A 43 14.77 12.79 -47.86
N LEU A 44 15.85 12.12 -47.48
CA LEU A 44 16.36 12.12 -46.10
C LEU A 44 16.79 13.53 -45.66
N ILE A 45 17.49 14.27 -46.52
CA ILE A 45 17.95 15.64 -46.23
C ILE A 45 16.75 16.58 -46.01
N VAL A 46 15.71 16.47 -46.83
CA VAL A 46 14.48 17.27 -46.70
C VAL A 46 13.74 16.90 -45.40
N ALA A 47 13.59 15.61 -45.10
CA ALA A 47 12.96 15.16 -43.85
C ALA A 47 13.73 15.62 -42.61
N ALA A 48 15.06 15.58 -42.65
CA ALA A 48 15.90 16.08 -41.56
C ALA A 48 15.75 17.58 -41.37
N ASN A 49 15.65 18.36 -42.45
CA ASN A 49 15.38 19.79 -42.35
C ASN A 49 13.99 20.07 -41.76
N ASP A 50 12.94 19.34 -42.15
CA ASP A 50 11.60 19.52 -41.56
C ASP A 50 11.59 19.26 -40.04
N LEU A 51 12.31 18.22 -39.59
CA LEU A 51 12.44 17.89 -38.17
C LEU A 51 13.26 18.93 -37.38
N LEU A 52 14.40 19.35 -37.93
CA LEU A 52 15.37 20.19 -37.22
C LEU A 52 15.07 21.69 -37.30
N SER A 53 14.29 22.13 -38.29
CA SER A 53 13.95 23.54 -38.48
C SER A 53 12.90 24.08 -37.50
N ASP A 54 12.04 23.22 -36.96
CA ASP A 54 11.08 23.55 -35.91
C ASP A 54 11.69 23.24 -34.53
N PRO A 55 11.89 24.24 -33.65
CA PRO A 55 12.44 24.02 -32.32
C PRO A 55 11.66 23.01 -31.48
N SER A 56 10.34 22.97 -31.63
CA SER A 56 9.45 22.08 -30.87
C SER A 56 9.63 20.63 -31.32
N LYS A 57 9.65 20.39 -32.64
CA LYS A 57 9.90 19.05 -33.21
C LYS A 57 11.32 18.57 -32.87
N ARG A 58 12.31 19.47 -32.93
CA ARG A 58 13.70 19.18 -32.54
C ARG A 58 13.80 18.79 -31.07
N GLN A 59 13.20 19.58 -30.17
CA GLN A 59 13.23 19.28 -28.74
C GLN A 59 12.57 17.92 -28.43
N LEU A 60 11.44 17.62 -29.07
CA LEU A 60 10.77 16.33 -28.92
C LEU A 60 11.67 15.16 -29.38
N TYR A 61 12.39 15.35 -30.48
CA TYR A 61 13.37 14.38 -30.96
C TYR A 61 14.56 14.23 -30.02
N ASP A 62 15.12 15.33 -29.53
CA ASP A 62 16.30 15.32 -28.66
C ASP A 62 16.01 14.71 -27.28
N VAL A 63 14.80 14.92 -26.73
CA VAL A 63 14.41 14.41 -25.41
C VAL A 63 13.84 12.99 -25.48
N HIS A 64 12.99 12.71 -26.48
CA HIS A 64 12.20 11.48 -26.53
C HIS A 64 12.53 10.57 -27.73
N GLY A 65 13.38 11.02 -28.67
CA GLY A 65 13.68 10.28 -29.89
C GLY A 65 12.53 10.26 -30.91
N VAL A 66 11.51 11.11 -30.74
CA VAL A 66 10.27 11.09 -31.54
C VAL A 66 10.36 12.05 -32.72
N GLY A 67 9.80 11.67 -33.88
CA GLY A 67 9.62 12.57 -35.03
C GLY A 67 10.52 12.29 -36.25
N TRP A 68 11.49 11.38 -36.15
CA TRP A 68 12.28 10.95 -37.30
C TRP A 68 11.58 9.85 -38.12
N THR A 69 11.26 10.14 -39.39
CA THR A 69 10.53 9.23 -40.29
C THR A 69 11.42 8.53 -41.32
N GLY A 70 12.74 8.76 -41.31
CA GLY A 70 13.68 8.11 -42.22
C GLY A 70 13.42 8.40 -43.71
N GLY A 71 12.86 9.57 -44.04
CA GLY A 71 12.60 9.96 -45.42
C GLY A 71 11.43 9.21 -46.09
N ARG A 72 10.67 8.43 -45.32
CA ARG A 72 9.40 7.84 -45.75
C ARG A 72 8.25 8.71 -45.24
N PRO A 73 7.21 8.98 -46.05
CA PRO A 73 5.98 9.55 -45.54
C PRO A 73 5.32 8.51 -44.63
N GLN A 74 5.61 8.57 -43.34
CA GLN A 74 4.88 7.78 -42.37
C GLN A 74 3.46 8.36 -42.32
N THR A 75 2.48 7.49 -42.52
CA THR A 75 1.11 7.85 -42.15
C THR A 75 1.10 8.11 -40.63
N LEU A 76 0.32 9.08 -40.16
CA LEU A 76 0.20 9.37 -38.70
C LEU A 76 -0.01 8.09 -37.88
N ASN A 77 -0.74 7.12 -38.45
CA ASN A 77 -0.98 5.80 -37.88
C ASN A 77 0.31 4.99 -37.63
N GLU A 78 1.29 5.06 -38.52
CA GLU A 78 2.53 4.29 -38.41
C GLU A 78 3.46 4.86 -37.34
N THR A 79 3.54 6.19 -37.23
CA THR A 79 4.32 6.86 -36.18
C THR A 79 3.75 6.57 -34.80
N VAL A 80 2.42 6.65 -34.64
CA VAL A 80 1.75 6.33 -33.37
C VAL A 80 1.94 4.86 -32.99
N ARG A 81 1.77 3.93 -33.93
CA ARG A 81 1.98 2.48 -33.69
C ARG A 81 3.42 2.15 -33.29
N ASN A 82 4.40 2.80 -33.92
CA ASN A 82 5.80 2.58 -33.59
C ASN A 82 6.16 3.13 -32.21
N ALA A 83 5.66 4.32 -31.85
CA ALA A 83 5.83 4.90 -30.52
C ALA A 83 5.17 4.04 -29.43
N ASP A 84 3.96 3.55 -29.70
CA ASP A 84 3.22 2.64 -28.83
C ASP A 84 3.97 1.31 -28.63
N ARG A 85 4.46 0.68 -29.71
CA ARG A 85 5.29 -0.53 -29.62
C ARG A 85 6.58 -0.30 -28.84
N ALA A 86 7.27 0.82 -29.08
CA ALA A 86 8.50 1.17 -28.36
C ALA A 86 8.24 1.40 -26.87
N TRP A 87 7.14 2.06 -26.51
CA TRP A 87 6.72 2.24 -25.13
C TRP A 87 6.44 0.89 -24.46
N ARG A 88 5.77 -0.05 -25.15
CA ARG A 88 5.49 -1.37 -24.59
C ARG A 88 6.73 -2.19 -24.25
N HIS A 89 7.77 -2.11 -25.06
CA HIS A 89 9.00 -2.89 -24.85
C HIS A 89 10.03 -2.19 -23.95
N ARG A 90 9.74 -0.99 -23.43
CA ARG A 90 10.64 -0.28 -22.54
C ARG A 90 10.70 -0.97 -21.17
N ALA A 91 11.90 -1.18 -20.64
CA ALA A 91 12.10 -1.72 -19.29
C ALA A 91 11.44 -0.80 -18.24
N GLY A 92 10.69 -1.38 -17.31
CA GLY A 92 9.93 -0.64 -16.30
C GLY A 92 8.66 0.05 -16.83
N SER A 93 8.25 -0.24 -18.08
CA SER A 93 6.99 0.29 -18.61
C SER A 93 5.77 -0.35 -17.94
N ALA A 94 4.72 0.46 -17.75
CA ALA A 94 3.40 0.04 -17.30
C ALA A 94 2.55 -0.56 -18.45
N ALA A 95 3.21 -1.18 -19.42
CA ALA A 95 2.56 -1.62 -20.65
C ALA A 95 2.08 -3.07 -20.62
N HIS A 96 2.60 -3.87 -19.70
CA HIS A 96 2.30 -5.31 -19.58
C HIS A 96 1.25 -5.58 -18.50
N ASN A 97 0.39 -4.62 -18.19
CA ASN A 97 -0.44 -4.62 -16.97
C ASN A 97 -1.84 -5.20 -17.23
N ALA A 98 -1.91 -6.36 -17.86
CA ALA A 98 -3.18 -6.96 -18.28
C ALA A 98 -3.95 -7.57 -17.10
N THR A 99 -3.24 -8.08 -16.10
CA THR A 99 -3.81 -8.64 -14.87
C THR A 99 -3.48 -7.77 -13.66
N TRP A 100 -4.21 -8.00 -12.57
CA TRP A 100 -3.92 -7.36 -11.28
C TRP A 100 -2.53 -7.76 -10.75
N GLU A 101 -2.11 -9.00 -11.02
CA GLU A 101 -0.79 -9.54 -10.69
C GLU A 101 0.32 -8.80 -11.46
N ASP A 102 0.10 -8.45 -12.72
CA ASP A 102 1.06 -7.67 -13.50
C ASP A 102 1.18 -6.22 -13.00
N TRP A 103 0.07 -5.59 -12.60
CA TRP A 103 0.07 -4.28 -11.96
C TRP A 103 0.85 -4.28 -10.66
N GLU A 104 0.67 -5.34 -9.87
CA GLU A 104 1.36 -5.52 -8.59
C GLU A 104 2.86 -5.70 -8.80
N ARG A 105 3.27 -6.54 -9.76
CA ARG A 105 4.69 -6.72 -10.13
C ARG A 105 5.33 -5.43 -10.63
N TRP A 106 4.60 -4.60 -11.37
CA TRP A 106 5.10 -3.29 -11.81
C TRP A 106 5.29 -2.33 -10.64
N TYR A 107 4.35 -2.29 -9.69
CA TYR A 107 4.44 -1.47 -8.48
C TYR A 107 5.58 -1.91 -7.57
N ASP A 108 5.72 -3.23 -7.35
CA ASP A 108 6.79 -3.81 -6.54
C ASP A 108 8.17 -3.54 -7.15
N ALA A 109 8.30 -3.66 -8.47
CA ALA A 109 9.53 -3.34 -9.19
C ALA A 109 9.89 -1.84 -9.12
N ARG A 110 8.89 -0.96 -9.01
CA ARG A 110 9.07 0.49 -8.95
C ARG A 110 9.37 0.99 -7.53
N ASP A 111 8.64 0.47 -6.54
CA ASP A 111 8.72 0.92 -5.16
C ASP A 111 9.73 0.09 -4.34
N GLY A 112 10.35 -0.93 -4.95
CA GLY A 112 11.39 -1.76 -4.33
C GLY A 112 10.88 -2.59 -3.15
N ARG A 113 9.57 -2.80 -3.05
CA ARG A 113 8.94 -3.52 -1.94
C ARG A 113 8.98 -5.02 -2.22
N VAL A 114 9.75 -5.74 -1.42
CA VAL A 114 9.64 -7.20 -1.33
C VAL A 114 8.49 -7.49 -0.38
N LYS A 115 7.46 -8.19 -0.84
CA LYS A 115 6.37 -8.64 0.03
C LYS A 115 6.88 -9.68 1.02
N ASP A 116 6.64 -9.44 2.30
CA ASP A 116 6.77 -10.48 3.32
C ASP A 116 5.72 -11.58 3.06
N PRO A 117 6.10 -12.86 3.17
CA PRO A 117 5.16 -13.96 2.98
C PRO A 117 4.05 -13.90 4.03
N LEU A 118 2.80 -13.81 3.56
CA LEU A 118 1.62 -13.95 4.41
C LEU A 118 1.52 -15.41 4.87
N TYR A 119 1.95 -15.69 6.10
CA TYR A 119 1.93 -17.04 6.67
C TYR A 119 0.51 -17.58 6.92
N MET A 120 -0.52 -16.72 6.98
CA MET A 120 -1.91 -17.09 7.27
C MET A 120 -2.91 -16.00 6.87
N SER A 121 -4.16 -16.38 6.55
CA SER A 121 -5.27 -15.45 6.29
C SER A 121 -5.77 -14.78 7.57
N ASN A 122 -6.18 -13.50 7.48
CA ASN A 122 -6.70 -12.73 8.62
C ASN A 122 -7.87 -13.45 9.34
N GLY A 123 -8.70 -14.19 8.58
CA GLY A 123 -9.80 -14.96 9.14
C GLY A 123 -9.35 -16.13 10.00
N LEU A 124 -8.32 -16.88 9.58
CA LEU A 124 -7.78 -18.00 10.35
C LEU A 124 -7.07 -17.51 11.63
N PHE A 125 -6.41 -16.36 11.56
CA PHE A 125 -5.87 -15.70 12.75
C PHE A 125 -6.99 -15.33 13.75
N ALA A 126 -8.05 -14.69 13.28
CA ALA A 126 -9.17 -14.26 14.14
C ALA A 126 -9.87 -15.45 14.81
N THR A 127 -10.09 -16.55 14.09
CA THR A 127 -10.72 -17.75 14.67
C THR A 127 -9.84 -18.40 15.73
N LEU A 128 -8.52 -18.46 15.53
CA LEU A 128 -7.60 -18.97 16.54
C LEU A 128 -7.62 -18.14 17.82
N VAL A 129 -7.67 -16.81 17.71
CA VAL A 129 -7.78 -15.91 18.87
C VAL A 129 -9.09 -16.15 19.62
N VAL A 130 -10.21 -16.24 18.90
CA VAL A 130 -11.53 -16.49 19.52
C VAL A 130 -11.57 -17.84 20.23
N VAL A 131 -11.03 -18.89 19.63
CA VAL A 131 -10.94 -20.21 20.25
C VAL A 131 -10.09 -20.18 21.51
N MET A 132 -8.94 -19.49 21.48
CA MET A 132 -8.08 -19.33 22.66
C MET A 132 -8.80 -18.58 23.79
N CYS A 133 -9.53 -17.51 23.47
CA CYS A 133 -10.36 -16.78 24.43
C CYS A 133 -11.48 -17.65 25.02
N MET A 134 -12.15 -18.47 24.20
CA MET A 134 -13.19 -19.39 24.69
C MET A 134 -12.61 -20.44 25.64
N ILE A 135 -11.46 -21.04 25.32
CA ILE A 135 -10.77 -21.99 26.20
C ILE A 135 -10.42 -21.32 27.53
N GLY A 136 -9.88 -20.10 27.49
CA GLY A 136 -9.56 -19.32 28.68
C GLY A 136 -10.79 -19.02 29.54
N ALA A 137 -11.90 -18.61 28.93
CA ALA A 137 -13.16 -18.36 29.64
C ALA A 137 -13.71 -19.64 30.31
N PHE A 138 -13.66 -20.77 29.61
CA PHE A 138 -14.12 -22.06 30.13
C PHE A 138 -13.27 -22.56 31.30
N ALA A 139 -11.94 -22.39 31.22
CA ALA A 139 -11.00 -22.75 32.28
C ALA A 139 -11.16 -21.88 33.54
N GLN A 140 -11.55 -20.61 33.38
CA GLN A 140 -11.82 -19.72 34.52
C GLN A 140 -13.19 -20.00 35.15
N MET A 141 -14.20 -20.35 34.36
CA MET A 141 -15.53 -20.70 34.87
C MET A 141 -15.48 -21.93 35.77
N SER A 142 -14.79 -22.99 35.35
CA SER A 142 -14.65 -24.21 36.16
C SER A 142 -13.88 -23.99 37.47
N ARG A 143 -12.97 -23.02 37.50
CA ARG A 143 -12.27 -22.60 38.73
C ARG A 143 -13.12 -21.70 39.62
N ALA A 144 -13.91 -20.81 39.05
CA ALA A 144 -14.76 -19.88 39.79
C ALA A 144 -15.84 -20.61 40.61
N ASP A 145 -16.40 -21.70 40.09
CA ASP A 145 -17.38 -22.51 40.83
C ASP A 145 -16.80 -23.13 42.11
N GLN A 146 -15.54 -23.59 42.07
CA GLN A 146 -14.86 -24.18 43.22
C GLN A 146 -14.55 -23.15 44.31
N TYR A 147 -13.99 -21.98 43.94
CA TYR A 147 -13.71 -20.92 44.91
C TYR A 147 -14.96 -20.20 45.41
N GLY A 148 -16.02 -20.15 44.60
CA GLY A 148 -17.29 -19.54 44.96
C GLY A 148 -18.03 -20.33 46.04
N ALA A 149 -18.03 -21.66 45.94
CA ALA A 149 -18.68 -22.54 46.91
C ALA A 149 -18.10 -22.37 48.32
N ASP A 150 -16.77 -22.39 48.45
CA ASP A 150 -16.08 -22.23 49.73
C ASP A 150 -16.37 -20.85 50.37
N LEU A 151 -16.40 -19.79 49.57
CA LEU A 151 -16.68 -18.44 50.06
C LEU A 151 -18.14 -18.29 50.53
N VAL A 152 -19.08 -18.86 49.78
CA VAL A 152 -20.50 -18.87 50.14
C VAL A 152 -20.72 -19.71 51.39
N GLU A 153 -20.04 -20.86 51.51
CA GLU A 153 -20.12 -21.71 52.69
C GLU A 153 -19.56 -21.01 53.93
N MET A 154 -18.39 -20.37 53.85
CA MET A 154 -17.86 -19.56 54.95
C MET A 154 -18.82 -18.44 55.38
N LYS A 155 -19.40 -17.73 54.41
CA LYS A 155 -20.39 -16.68 54.70
C LYS A 155 -21.63 -17.26 55.38
N ASN A 156 -22.14 -18.37 54.88
CA ASN A 156 -23.31 -19.04 55.47
C ASN A 156 -23.04 -19.50 56.90
N GLN A 157 -21.88 -20.09 57.17
CA GLN A 157 -21.48 -20.49 58.53
C GLN A 157 -21.41 -19.27 59.48
N SER A 158 -20.84 -18.16 59.03
CA SER A 158 -20.77 -16.92 59.82
C SER A 158 -22.16 -16.32 60.09
N ASN A 159 -23.04 -16.34 59.09
CA ASN A 159 -24.41 -15.87 59.22
C ASN A 159 -25.21 -16.73 60.20
N LEU A 160 -25.08 -18.05 60.11
CA LEU A 160 -25.71 -18.98 61.05
C LEU A 160 -25.25 -18.72 62.49
N ALA A 161 -23.96 -18.45 62.70
CA ALA A 161 -23.44 -18.11 64.02
C ALA A 161 -24.06 -16.81 64.55
N ILE A 162 -24.18 -15.77 63.71
CA ILE A 162 -24.83 -14.50 64.07
C ILE A 162 -26.31 -14.72 64.37
N GLU A 163 -27.03 -15.47 63.55
CA GLU A 163 -28.45 -15.80 63.76
C GLU A 163 -28.67 -16.49 65.11
N GLN A 164 -27.83 -17.46 65.47
CA GLN A 164 -27.90 -18.13 66.75
C GLN A 164 -27.60 -17.20 67.94
N GLN A 165 -26.70 -16.22 67.77
CA GLN A 165 -26.43 -15.21 68.79
C GLN A 165 -27.62 -14.25 68.95
N VAL A 166 -28.22 -13.81 67.85
CA VAL A 166 -29.40 -12.94 67.85
C VAL A 166 -30.61 -13.66 68.45
N ALA A 167 -30.85 -14.92 68.07
CA ALA A 167 -31.93 -15.73 68.63
C ALA A 167 -31.77 -15.91 70.15
N ARG A 168 -30.55 -16.21 70.62
CA ARG A 168 -30.23 -16.30 72.05
C ARG A 168 -30.46 -14.98 72.77
N ARG A 169 -30.06 -13.85 72.19
CA ARG A 169 -30.31 -12.52 72.76
C ARG A 169 -31.80 -12.22 72.86
N ASN A 170 -32.57 -12.55 71.82
CA ASN A 170 -34.01 -12.33 71.78
C ASN A 170 -34.75 -13.18 72.82
N THR A 171 -34.38 -14.46 73.00
CA THR A 171 -34.99 -15.31 74.03
C THR A 171 -34.64 -14.86 75.44
N ILE A 172 -33.40 -14.42 75.67
CA ILE A 172 -32.95 -13.85 76.95
C ILE A 172 -33.68 -12.53 77.27
N ALA A 173 -34.02 -11.74 76.25
CA ALA A 173 -34.77 -10.49 76.40
C ALA A 173 -36.29 -10.70 76.50
N ALA A 174 -36.82 -11.82 75.99
CA ALA A 174 -38.24 -12.16 76.04
C ALA A 174 -38.65 -12.54 77.48
N GLY A 175 -39.50 -11.74 78.10
CA GLY A 175 -39.99 -11.94 79.47
C GLY A 175 -39.36 -11.02 80.52
N ARG A 176 -38.39 -10.17 80.14
CA ARG A 176 -37.77 -9.19 81.04
C ARG A 176 -38.48 -7.84 81.04
N SER A 177 -38.44 -7.16 82.17
CA SER A 177 -38.98 -5.81 82.30
C SER A 177 -38.19 -4.80 81.45
N LYS A 178 -38.73 -3.60 81.23
CA LYS A 178 -38.03 -2.56 80.45
C LYS A 178 -36.68 -2.21 81.08
N ASP A 179 -36.63 -2.10 82.40
CA ASP A 179 -35.42 -1.68 83.13
C ASP A 179 -34.33 -2.74 83.08
N GLU A 180 -34.68 -4.03 83.17
CA GLU A 180 -33.74 -5.14 83.02
C GLU A 180 -33.14 -5.23 81.60
N ARG A 181 -33.92 -4.88 80.58
CA ARG A 181 -33.41 -4.82 79.19
C ARG A 181 -32.44 -3.65 79.00
N VAL A 182 -32.72 -2.50 79.64
CA VAL A 182 -31.83 -1.33 79.60
C VAL A 182 -30.53 -1.61 80.34
N ASP A 183 -30.57 -2.21 81.53
CA ASP A 183 -29.38 -2.59 82.31
C ASP A 183 -28.50 -3.59 81.54
N MET A 184 -29.11 -4.60 80.91
CA MET A 184 -28.38 -5.56 80.08
C MET A 184 -27.73 -4.91 78.84
N PHE A 185 -28.43 -3.99 78.18
CA PHE A 185 -27.88 -3.23 77.05
C PHE A 185 -26.69 -2.37 77.48
N LEU A 186 -26.78 -1.69 78.63
CA LEU A 186 -25.69 -0.87 79.16
C LEU A 186 -24.47 -1.74 79.48
N LYS A 187 -24.68 -2.89 80.12
CA LYS A 187 -23.62 -3.87 80.38
C LYS A 187 -22.97 -4.39 79.09
N ASP A 188 -23.74 -4.77 78.07
CA ASP A 188 -23.19 -5.27 76.79
C ASP A 188 -22.40 -4.16 76.06
N ARG A 189 -22.93 -2.93 76.05
CA ARG A 189 -22.27 -1.76 75.47
C ARG A 189 -20.95 -1.43 76.18
N GLU A 190 -20.94 -1.47 77.50
CA GLU A 190 -19.73 -1.23 78.30
C GLU A 190 -18.71 -2.35 78.11
N ASN A 191 -19.14 -3.61 78.08
CA ASN A 191 -18.25 -4.76 77.86
C ASN A 191 -17.56 -4.71 76.49
N LEU A 192 -18.26 -4.25 75.44
CA LEU A 192 -17.67 -4.03 74.11
C LEU A 192 -16.63 -2.90 74.08
N ASN A 193 -16.78 -1.87 74.92
CA ASN A 193 -15.81 -0.78 75.02
C ASN A 193 -14.50 -1.17 75.73
N TYR A 194 -14.48 -2.28 76.49
CA TYR A 194 -13.29 -2.79 77.18
C TYR A 194 -12.63 -3.99 76.49
N ALA A 195 -13.16 -4.45 75.36
CA ALA A 195 -12.57 -5.53 74.56
C ALA A 195 -11.56 -4.98 73.55
N PHE A 196 -10.37 -4.61 74.02
CA PHE A 196 -9.16 -4.38 73.22
C PHE A 196 -8.04 -5.30 73.70
#